data_AF-A0A8C5GZU0-F1
#
_entry.id   AF-A0A8C5GZU0-F1
#
_cell.length_a   1.000
_cell.length_b   1.000
_cell.length_c   1.000
_cell.angle_alpha   90.00
_cell.angle_beta   90.00
_cell.angle_gamma   90.00
#
_symmetry.space_group_name_H-M   'P 1'
#
loop_
_entity.id
_entity.type
_entity.pdbx_description
1 polymer ?
#
loop_
_entity_poly.entity_id
_entity_poly.type
_entity_poly.pdbx_seq_one_letter_code
_entity_poly.pdbx_strand_id
1 'polypeptide(L)'
;RFINTSCFFKTNIPSSPGNSCILKCTAKCKPGVQYLRVRWYRVGQEETHYGLLTKTLPNGMTKLYVNVDREVKFVGDSYDMILSNVSCSDQALFACYLSAPVGEQNQEGRKNYLLIIIPTIVLITLLAILCVSIGTPQRLNFIYLFLN
;
A
#
# COMPACT_ATOMS: atom_id res chain seq x y z
N ARG A 1 -20.96 -17.78 -11.09
CA ARG A 1 -20.68 -18.10 -9.67
C ARG A 1 -19.54 -17.19 -9.24
N PHE A 2 -19.84 -16.10 -8.54
CA PHE A 2 -18.90 -15.02 -8.20
C PHE A 2 -17.79 -15.54 -7.27
N ILE A 3 -16.53 -15.41 -7.66
CA ILE A 3 -15.38 -15.62 -6.78
C ILE A 3 -14.94 -14.22 -6.33
N ASN A 4 -15.20 -13.89 -5.06
CA ASN A 4 -14.78 -12.63 -4.47
C ASN A 4 -13.24 -12.58 -4.32
N THR A 5 -12.59 -11.76 -5.16
CA THR A 5 -11.13 -11.65 -5.27
C THR A 5 -10.57 -10.67 -4.23
N SER A 6 -9.68 -11.15 -3.38
CA SER A 6 -9.05 -10.39 -2.28
C SER A 6 -7.54 -10.33 -2.52
N CYS A 7 -6.95 -9.13 -2.55
CA CYS A 7 -5.50 -8.95 -2.67
C CYS A 7 -4.89 -8.88 -1.26
N PHE A 8 -3.71 -9.43 -1.01
CA PHE A 8 -3.02 -9.25 0.28
C PHE A 8 -1.60 -8.73 0.05
N PHE A 9 -1.19 -7.78 0.91
CA PHE A 9 0.15 -7.19 0.87
C PHE A 9 1.11 -7.97 1.77
N LYS A 10 2.39 -8.03 1.38
CA LYS A 10 3.49 -8.44 2.26
C LYS A 10 3.83 -7.34 3.29
N THR A 11 2.81 -6.97 4.06
CA THR A 11 2.77 -6.31 5.37
C THR A 11 1.40 -6.72 5.97
N ASN A 12 1.34 -7.81 6.74
CA ASN A 12 0.28 -8.34 7.62
C ASN A 12 -1.17 -7.80 7.55
N ILE A 13 -1.72 -7.40 6.39
CA ILE A 13 -3.05 -6.79 6.30
C ILE A 13 -3.84 -7.45 5.17
N PRO A 14 -4.97 -8.11 5.49
CA PRO A 14 -6.00 -8.50 4.53
C PRO A 14 -6.58 -7.34 3.73
N SER A 15 -6.74 -7.48 2.42
CA SER A 15 -7.69 -6.65 1.69
C SER A 15 -8.71 -7.49 0.90
N SER A 16 -9.98 -7.06 0.93
CA SER A 16 -11.18 -7.64 0.29
C SER A 16 -11.74 -6.74 -0.84
N PRO A 17 -12.60 -7.24 -1.77
CA PRO A 17 -12.97 -6.53 -3.01
C PRO A 17 -13.56 -5.14 -2.73
N GLY A 18 -13.04 -4.10 -3.38
CA GLY A 18 -13.00 -2.71 -2.86
C GLY A 18 -11.60 -2.28 -2.40
N ASN A 19 -10.62 -3.17 -2.60
CA ASN A 19 -9.21 -3.13 -2.18
C ASN A 19 -8.52 -1.79 -2.45
N SER A 20 -8.42 -0.94 -1.43
CA SER A 20 -7.45 0.15 -1.40
C SER A 20 -6.19 -0.30 -0.68
N CYS A 21 -5.04 0.15 -1.14
CA CYS A 21 -3.75 -0.15 -0.54
C CYS A 21 -3.07 1.11 -0.02
N ILE A 22 -2.49 1.03 1.17
CA ILE A 22 -1.61 2.08 1.69
C ILE A 22 -0.14 1.74 1.35
N LEU A 23 0.48 2.56 0.52
CA LEU A 23 1.91 2.55 0.24
C LEU A 23 2.63 3.46 1.22
N LYS A 24 3.43 2.86 2.11
CA LYS A 24 4.29 3.56 3.06
C LYS A 24 5.44 4.31 2.38
N CYS A 25 5.55 5.61 2.58
CA CYS A 25 6.71 6.38 2.11
C CYS A 25 7.95 6.03 2.94
N THR A 26 9.02 5.60 2.29
CA THR A 26 10.28 5.22 2.96
C THR A 26 11.34 6.32 2.96
N ALA A 27 11.07 7.45 2.31
CA ALA A 27 11.99 8.59 2.26
C ALA A 27 12.22 9.15 3.67
N LYS A 28 13.48 9.33 4.06
CA LYS A 28 13.85 9.77 5.41
C LYS A 28 14.04 11.28 5.43
N CYS A 29 13.36 11.97 6.33
CA CYS A 29 13.56 13.41 6.53
C CYS A 29 14.89 13.65 7.28
N LYS A 30 15.70 14.58 6.79
CA LYS A 30 16.86 15.08 7.54
C LYS A 30 16.39 16.02 8.66
N PRO A 31 16.87 15.87 9.91
CA PRO A 31 16.53 16.79 11.00
C PRO A 31 16.88 18.24 10.66
N GLY A 32 15.99 19.18 10.98
CA GLY A 32 16.19 20.62 10.72
C GLY A 32 15.91 21.08 9.29
N VAL A 33 15.61 20.18 8.35
CA VAL A 33 15.28 20.54 6.96
C VAL A 33 13.78 20.59 6.75
N GLN A 34 13.27 21.73 6.28
CA GLN A 34 11.89 21.88 5.86
C GLN A 34 11.74 21.56 4.37
N TYR A 35 11.22 20.38 4.05
CA TYR A 35 10.97 19.98 2.67
C TYR A 35 9.84 20.78 2.05
N LEU A 36 9.98 21.06 0.75
CA LEU A 36 9.07 21.92 -0.01
C LEU A 36 7.89 21.14 -0.59
N ARG A 37 8.12 19.89 -1.01
CA ARG A 37 7.12 19.05 -1.67
C ARG A 37 7.37 17.57 -1.42
N VAL A 38 6.29 16.79 -1.40
CA VAL A 38 6.31 15.34 -1.54
C VAL A 38 5.72 14.93 -2.89
N ARG A 39 6.29 13.90 -3.52
CA ARG A 39 5.84 13.35 -4.81
C ARG A 39 5.86 11.83 -4.77
N TRP A 40 4.86 11.23 -5.41
CA TRP A 40 4.79 9.80 -5.65
C TRP A 40 4.86 9.49 -7.13
N TYR A 41 5.63 8.47 -7.45
CA TYR A 41 5.79 7.94 -8.80
C TYR A 41 5.60 6.43 -8.82
N ARG A 42 5.06 5.92 -9.92
CA ARG A 42 5.28 4.54 -10.36
C ARG A 42 6.55 4.52 -11.19
N VAL A 43 7.46 3.60 -10.88
CA VAL A 43 8.70 3.41 -11.63
C VAL A 43 8.47 2.33 -12.68
N GLY A 44 8.71 2.66 -13.94
CA GLY A 44 8.64 1.73 -15.06
C GLY A 44 9.99 1.15 -15.43
N GLN A 45 10.06 0.62 -16.65
CA GLN A 45 11.32 0.15 -17.22
C GLN A 45 12.31 1.32 -17.39
N GLU A 46 13.60 1.00 -17.30
CA GLU A 46 14.69 1.95 -17.48
C GLU A 46 14.62 3.19 -16.55
N GLU A 47 14.11 3.01 -15.33
CA GLU A 47 13.98 4.11 -14.34
C GLU A 47 13.06 5.24 -14.82
N THR A 48 12.12 4.96 -15.73
CA THR A 48 11.12 5.94 -16.16
C THR A 48 10.14 6.23 -15.02
N HIS A 49 9.90 7.50 -14.73
CA HIS A 49 9.03 7.94 -13.63
C HIS A 49 7.66 8.41 -14.13
N TYR A 50 6.62 7.69 -13.76
CA TYR A 50 5.23 8.06 -14.04
C TYR A 50 4.61 8.72 -12.80
N GLY A 51 4.36 10.02 -12.87
CA GLY A 51 3.84 10.79 -11.74
C GLY A 51 2.44 10.34 -11.32
N LEU A 52 2.20 10.23 -10.01
CA LEU A 52 0.89 9.87 -9.44
C LEU A 52 0.25 11.08 -8.76
N LEU A 53 0.90 11.59 -7.71
CA LEU A 53 0.44 12.79 -7.02
C LEU A 53 1.60 13.56 -6.37
N THR A 54 1.35 14.83 -6.08
CA THR A 54 2.26 15.70 -5.36
C THR A 54 1.50 16.52 -4.33
N LYS A 55 2.14 16.84 -3.20
CA LYS A 55 1.63 17.79 -2.21
C LYS A 55 2.69 18.83 -1.92
N THR A 56 2.29 20.09 -1.90
CA THR A 56 3.15 21.17 -1.41
C THR A 56 3.17 21.14 0.10
N LEU A 57 4.34 21.18 0.71
CA LEU A 57 4.52 21.07 2.16
C LEU A 57 4.72 22.47 2.79
N PRO A 58 4.40 22.64 4.09
CA PRO A 58 3.82 21.63 4.98
C PRO A 58 2.32 21.39 4.74
N ASN A 59 1.53 22.44 4.48
CA ASN A 59 0.06 22.39 4.44
C ASN A 59 -0.53 22.82 3.09
N GLY A 60 0.25 22.69 2.02
CA GLY A 60 -0.19 23.08 0.69
C GLY A 60 -1.10 22.04 0.03
N MET A 61 -1.60 22.41 -1.15
CA MET A 61 -2.54 21.58 -1.89
C MET A 61 -1.89 20.31 -2.45
N THR A 62 -2.68 19.24 -2.47
CA THR A 62 -2.42 18.02 -3.22
C THR A 62 -2.90 18.18 -4.66
N LYS A 63 -2.10 17.70 -5.62
CA LYS A 63 -2.41 17.69 -7.05
C LYS A 63 -2.09 16.31 -7.62
N LEU A 64 -2.93 15.83 -8.53
CA LEU A 64 -2.65 14.66 -9.34
C LEU A 64 -1.82 15.06 -10.57
N TYR A 65 -1.00 14.14 -11.07
CA TYR A 65 -0.35 14.31 -12.37
C TYR A 65 -1.33 14.03 -13.52
N VAL A 66 -0.99 14.49 -14.71
CA VAL A 66 -1.77 14.25 -15.94
C VAL A 66 -1.78 12.74 -16.23
N ASN A 67 -2.92 12.21 -16.70
CA ASN A 67 -3.14 10.79 -17.04
C ASN A 67 -3.19 9.83 -15.84
N VAL A 68 -3.57 10.33 -14.66
CA VAL A 68 -3.87 9.46 -13.51
C VAL A 68 -5.37 9.19 -13.48
N ASP A 69 -5.79 8.10 -14.11
CA ASP A 69 -7.21 7.74 -14.31
C ASP A 69 -7.87 7.08 -13.09
N ARG A 70 -7.14 6.96 -11.98
CA ARG A 70 -7.59 6.28 -10.76
C ARG A 70 -7.40 7.13 -9.53
N GLU A 71 -8.19 6.84 -8.51
CA GLU A 71 -8.13 7.56 -7.25
C GLU A 71 -6.86 7.19 -6.46
N VAL A 72 -5.99 8.18 -6.32
CA VAL A 72 -4.82 8.17 -5.44
C VAL A 72 -4.83 9.38 -4.51
N LYS A 73 -4.54 9.18 -3.23
CA LYS A 73 -4.57 10.25 -2.22
C LYS A 73 -3.44 10.08 -1.21
N PHE A 74 -3.09 11.15 -0.51
CA PHE A 74 -2.26 11.02 0.70
C PHE A 74 -3.11 10.52 1.88
N VAL A 75 -2.49 9.75 2.78
CA VAL A 75 -3.14 9.26 4.00
C VAL A 75 -2.96 10.29 5.11
N GLY A 76 -4.01 11.09 5.34
CA GLY A 76 -4.01 12.15 6.36
C GLY A 76 -2.83 13.10 6.23
N ASP A 77 -2.11 13.31 7.33
CA ASP A 77 -0.92 14.17 7.38
C ASP A 77 0.39 13.43 7.11
N SER A 78 0.33 12.12 6.89
CA SER A 78 1.51 11.33 6.52
C SER A 78 1.91 11.55 5.06
N TYR A 79 3.10 11.08 4.70
CA TYR A 79 3.56 11.04 3.30
C TYR A 79 3.17 9.74 2.58
N ASP A 80 2.39 8.88 3.25
CA ASP A 80 1.92 7.64 2.68
C ASP A 80 0.83 7.91 1.64
N MET A 81 0.75 7.05 0.62
CA MET A 81 -0.26 7.14 -0.42
C MET A 81 -1.27 6.00 -0.29
N ILE A 82 -2.54 6.29 -0.50
CA ILE A 82 -3.57 5.26 -0.75
C ILE A 82 -3.79 5.12 -2.27
N LEU A 83 -3.76 3.88 -2.74
CA LEU A 83 -4.04 3.48 -4.12
C LEU A 83 -5.34 2.68 -4.12
N SER A 84 -6.39 3.20 -4.76
CA SER A 84 -7.71 2.56 -4.79
C SER A 84 -7.84 1.62 -5.99
N ASN A 85 -8.76 0.66 -5.89
CA ASN A 85 -9.05 -0.32 -6.96
C ASN A 85 -7.80 -1.06 -7.46
N VAL A 86 -7.00 -1.58 -6.50
CA VAL A 86 -5.78 -2.31 -6.86
C VAL A 86 -6.08 -3.63 -7.55
N SER A 87 -5.25 -3.95 -8.54
CA SER A 87 -5.31 -5.12 -9.39
C SER A 87 -3.89 -5.67 -9.59
N CYS A 88 -3.73 -6.92 -10.02
CA CYS A 88 -2.39 -7.51 -10.17
C CYS A 88 -1.47 -6.76 -11.14
N SER A 89 -2.02 -6.05 -12.12
CA SER A 89 -1.25 -5.18 -13.03
C SER A 89 -0.63 -3.97 -12.34
N ASP A 90 -1.04 -3.67 -11.10
CA ASP A 90 -0.49 -2.60 -10.28
C ASP A 90 0.74 -3.04 -9.48
N GLN A 91 1.15 -4.31 -9.60
CA GLN A 91 2.44 -4.75 -9.12
C GLN A 91 3.53 -3.96 -9.84
N ALA A 92 4.24 -3.13 -9.08
CA ALA A 92 5.27 -2.25 -9.59
C ALA A 92 6.21 -1.80 -8.47
N LEU A 93 7.32 -1.19 -8.89
CA LEU A 93 8.14 -0.38 -8.03
C LEU A 93 7.50 1.00 -7.88
N PHE A 94 7.35 1.48 -6.65
CA PHE A 94 6.89 2.83 -6.37
C PHE A 94 7.97 3.62 -5.63
N ALA A 95 8.05 4.91 -5.94
CA ALA A 95 9.02 5.82 -5.37
C ALA A 95 8.34 7.05 -4.76
N CYS A 96 8.72 7.36 -3.52
CA CYS A 96 8.33 8.55 -2.79
C CYS A 96 9.54 9.51 -2.72
N TYR A 97 9.34 10.77 -3.12
CA TYR A 97 10.38 11.78 -3.15
C TYR A 97 10.02 12.98 -2.28
N LEU A 98 11.00 13.46 -1.52
CA LEU A 98 10.94 14.72 -0.78
C LEU A 98 11.88 15.74 -1.43
N SER A 99 11.32 16.84 -1.92
CA SER A 99 12.12 17.93 -2.47
C SER A 99 12.64 18.84 -1.38
N ALA A 100 13.96 18.92 -1.28
CA ALA A 100 14.65 19.78 -0.35
C ALA A 100 14.69 21.23 -0.87
N PRO A 101 14.91 22.22 0.02
CA PRO A 101 15.25 23.57 -0.39
C PRO A 101 16.62 23.63 -1.08
N VAL A 102 16.92 24.75 -1.72
CA VAL A 102 18.23 24.99 -2.35
C VAL A 102 19.34 24.84 -1.29
N GLY A 103 20.40 24.11 -1.64
CA GLY A 103 21.52 23.82 -0.74
C GLY A 103 21.39 22.52 0.06
N GLU A 104 20.21 21.88 0.05
CA GLU A 104 19.97 20.58 0.68
C GLU A 104 19.67 19.50 -0.36
N GLN A 105 19.89 18.23 0.01
CA GLN A 105 19.68 17.10 -0.90
C GLN A 105 18.26 16.55 -0.83
N ASN A 106 17.65 16.35 -2.01
CA ASN A 106 16.38 15.63 -2.15
C ASN A 106 16.48 14.23 -1.52
N GLN A 107 15.41 13.77 -0.87
CA GLN A 107 15.37 12.45 -0.26
C GLN A 107 14.44 11.54 -1.06
N GLU A 108 14.82 10.28 -1.15
CA GLU A 108 14.09 9.28 -1.91
C GLU A 108 13.85 8.03 -1.07
N GLY A 109 12.66 7.47 -1.20
CA GLY A 109 12.29 6.17 -0.68
C GLY A 109 11.68 5.32 -1.78
N ARG A 110 12.34 4.20 -2.10
CA ARG A 110 11.86 3.20 -3.07
C ARG A 110 11.34 1.97 -2.34
N LYS A 111 10.22 1.41 -2.81
CA LYS A 111 9.74 0.12 -2.33
C LYS A 111 8.97 -0.63 -3.41
N ASN A 112 9.32 -1.90 -3.57
CA ASN A 112 8.55 -2.83 -4.39
C ASN A 112 7.29 -3.24 -3.65
N TYR A 113 6.14 -3.11 -4.31
CA TYR A 113 4.88 -3.61 -3.79
C TYR A 113 4.43 -4.79 -4.65
N LEU A 114 4.56 -5.98 -4.07
CA LEU A 114 4.07 -7.22 -4.65
C LEU A 114 2.61 -7.40 -4.25
N LEU A 115 1.74 -7.55 -5.25
CA LEU A 115 0.33 -7.91 -5.08
C LEU A 115 0.20 -9.43 -5.21
N ILE A 116 -0.17 -10.10 -4.12
CA ILE A 116 -0.40 -11.55 -4.13
C ILE A 116 -1.90 -11.79 -4.08
N ILE A 117 -2.43 -12.53 -5.06
CA ILE A 117 -3.77 -13.12 -4.99
C ILE A 117 -3.64 -14.44 -4.24
N ILE A 118 -4.24 -14.52 -3.06
CA ILE A 118 -4.45 -15.81 -2.41
C ILE A 118 -5.91 -16.19 -2.67
N PRO A 119 -6.20 -17.29 -3.39
CA PRO A 119 -7.57 -17.78 -3.49
C PRO A 119 -8.13 -17.98 -2.09
N THR A 120 -9.35 -17.53 -1.81
CA THR A 120 -10.00 -17.72 -0.50
C THR A 120 -9.98 -19.18 -0.04
N ILE A 121 -10.06 -20.11 -1.01
CA ILE A 121 -9.90 -21.55 -0.79
C ILE A 121 -8.53 -21.89 -0.16
N VAL A 122 -7.44 -21.30 -0.64
CA VAL A 122 -6.08 -21.55 -0.11
C VAL A 122 -5.93 -21.01 1.30
N LEU A 123 -6.55 -19.86 1.63
CA LEU A 123 -6.52 -19.32 2.99
C LEU A 123 -7.32 -20.21 3.94
N ILE A 124 -8.51 -20.68 3.54
CA ILE A 124 -9.35 -21.58 4.33
C ILE A 124 -8.65 -22.92 4.56
N THR A 125 -8.01 -23.50 3.54
CA THR A 125 -7.26 -24.75 3.70
C THR A 125 -6.06 -24.58 4.62
N LEU A 126 -5.31 -23.47 4.52
CA LEU A 126 -4.19 -23.20 5.42
C LEU A 126 -4.63 -23.05 6.88
N LEU A 127 -5.72 -22.32 7.12
CA LEU A 127 -6.31 -22.16 8.45
C LEU A 127 -6.82 -23.50 9.00
N ALA A 128 -7.49 -24.32 8.18
CA ALA A 128 -7.94 -25.64 8.58
C ALA A 128 -6.77 -26.58 8.93
N ILE A 129 -5.68 -26.55 8.14
CA ILE A 129 -4.47 -27.33 8.41
C ILE A 129 -3.79 -26.86 9.70
N LEU A 130 -3.74 -25.54 9.95
CA LEU A 130 -3.23 -24.97 11.21
C LEU A 130 -4.11 -25.36 12.41
N CYS A 131 -5.44 -25.39 12.26
CA CYS A 131 -6.33 -25.88 13.31
C CYS A 131 -6.11 -27.36 13.61
N VAL A 132 -5.83 -28.19 12.60
CA VAL A 132 -5.50 -29.62 12.78
C VAL A 132 -4.13 -29.81 13.42
N SER A 133 -3.13 -29.00 13.06
CA SER A 133 -1.78 -29.13 13.60
C SER A 133 -1.61 -28.54 15.01
N ILE A 134 -2.45 -27.59 15.40
CA ILE A 134 -2.45 -26.97 16.74
C ILE A 134 -3.46 -27.65 17.70
N GLY A 135 -4.43 -28.42 17.18
CA GLY A 135 -5.52 -29.00 17.97
C GLY A 135 -5.48 -30.52 18.12
N THR A 136 -4.76 -31.01 19.13
CA THR A 136 -5.28 -32.14 19.93
C THR A 136 -6.60 -31.73 20.61
N PRO A 137 -7.50 -32.68 20.90
CA PRO A 137 -8.93 -32.38 21.03
C PRO A 137 -9.28 -31.98 22.45
N GLN A 138 -9.45 -30.69 22.75
CA GLN A 138 -10.31 -30.30 23.86
C GLN A 138 -11.20 -29.09 23.52
N ARG A 139 -12.47 -29.44 23.29
CA ARG A 139 -13.68 -28.63 23.44
C ARG A 139 -13.82 -27.37 22.58
N LEU A 140 -14.38 -27.60 21.40
CA LEU A 140 -15.33 -26.72 20.71
C LEU A 140 -16.23 -25.97 21.70
N ASN A 141 -15.97 -24.68 21.92
CA ASN A 141 -16.99 -23.73 22.40
C ASN A 141 -16.70 -22.27 22.03
N PHE A 142 -15.75 -21.98 21.14
CA PHE A 142 -15.37 -20.60 20.80
C PHE A 142 -15.89 -20.09 19.45
N ILE A 143 -16.61 -20.91 18.67
CA ILE A 143 -17.03 -20.53 17.30
C ILE A 143 -18.23 -19.57 17.30
N TYR A 144 -18.99 -19.44 18.40
CA TYR A 144 -20.20 -18.61 18.43
C TYR A 144 -20.01 -17.12 18.78
N LEU A 145 -18.79 -16.64 19.07
CA LEU A 145 -18.55 -15.24 19.47
C LEU A 145 -18.08 -14.31 18.34
N PHE A 146 -17.93 -14.79 17.10
CA PHE A 146 -17.48 -13.97 15.97
C PHE A 146 -18.54 -13.75 14.88
N LEU A 147 -19.82 -14.05 15.18
CA LEU A 147 -20.94 -13.88 14.24
C LEU A 147 -22.07 -12.98 14.77
N ASN A 148 -21.78 -12.07 15.70
CA ASN A 148 -22.62 -10.88 15.96
C ASN A 148 -21.76 -9.63 16.02
#